data_AF-A0A441ZJP1-F1
#
_entry.id   AF-A0A441ZJP1-F1
#
_cell.length_a   1.000
_cell.length_b   1.000
_cell.length_c   1.000
_cell.angle_alpha   90.00
_cell.angle_beta   90.00
_cell.angle_gamma   90.00
#
_symmetry.space_group_name_H-M   'P 1'
#
loop_
_entity.id
_entity.type
_entity.pdbx_description
1 polymer ?
#
loop_
_entity_poly.entity_id
_entity_poly.type
_entity_poly.pdbx_seq_one_letter_code
_entity_poly.pdbx_strand_id
1 'polypeptide(L)'
;IEEIDPFARVAIVQAGVTLGALQEACAVHGLDPGIDLAARGSATVGGMVSTNAGGIMAFRNGTMRHRVLGLEAVLPDGRVFSDLTRVLKTSAGYDLKHLFIGAEGTLGIVTRVAVRLDPVAGAGATALVGVPDAASAQRIVRHFLGSTSARLSAAEILWRNFASLMQRGLGYAPGQLPLDAPCLLVLGLGADSLEAARGALEDGLAAIWEEAGILDGLVASSEAQAAQMWRLREETEQIERAHPMAPSFDVSVPGGALDAYVARIEAGLKRIDAAYAPYVYGHLADGNLHISINCDGPVPHERHTAIEDVLYDGLRQAGGSFSAEHGVGLEKREAYDRHADPVKRDLARAIKALIDPGNVMNPGKVVG
;
A
#
# COMPACT_ATOMS: atom_id res chain seq x y z
N ILE A 1 3.21 -6.35 -23.84
CA ILE A 1 1.82 -5.82 -23.86
C ILE A 1 1.20 -6.35 -25.14
N GLU A 2 0.08 -7.06 -25.07
CA GLU A 2 -0.55 -7.73 -26.22
C GLU A 2 -1.58 -6.80 -26.89
N GLU A 3 -2.37 -6.09 -26.09
CA GLU A 3 -3.46 -5.24 -26.57
C GLU A 3 -3.75 -4.13 -25.56
N ILE A 4 -4.07 -2.93 -26.04
CA ILE A 4 -4.71 -1.87 -25.27
C ILE A 4 -5.94 -1.44 -26.07
N ASP A 5 -7.12 -1.57 -25.48
CA ASP A 5 -8.38 -1.10 -26.04
C ASP A 5 -8.83 0.16 -25.27
N PRO A 6 -8.64 1.36 -25.83
CA PRO A 6 -9.03 2.60 -25.17
C PRO A 6 -10.55 2.77 -25.03
N PHE A 7 -11.33 2.16 -25.91
CA PHE A 7 -12.79 2.22 -25.86
C PHE A 7 -13.32 1.36 -24.72
N ALA A 8 -12.86 0.11 -24.62
CA ALA A 8 -13.21 -0.77 -23.50
C ALA A 8 -12.49 -0.42 -22.20
N ARG A 9 -11.39 0.36 -22.28
CA ARG A 9 -10.47 0.68 -21.17
C ARG A 9 -9.91 -0.59 -20.53
N VAL A 10 -9.32 -1.43 -21.38
CA VAL A 10 -8.71 -2.70 -20.97
C VAL A 10 -7.35 -2.85 -21.62
N ALA A 11 -6.37 -3.32 -20.86
CA ALA A 11 -5.10 -3.81 -21.39
C ALA A 11 -5.00 -5.33 -21.20
N ILE A 12 -4.53 -6.04 -22.22
CA ILE A 12 -4.11 -7.44 -22.12
C ILE A 12 -2.59 -7.46 -22.11
N VAL A 13 -2.04 -8.01 -21.04
CA VAL A 13 -0.60 -8.02 -20.80
C VAL A 13 -0.13 -9.39 -20.36
N GLN A 14 1.08 -9.71 -20.77
CA GLN A 14 1.81 -10.85 -20.22
C GLN A 14 2.27 -10.53 -18.80
N ALA A 15 2.35 -11.55 -17.96
CA ALA A 15 2.69 -11.43 -16.54
C ALA A 15 4.04 -10.76 -16.27
N GLY A 16 4.99 -10.83 -17.21
CA GLY A 16 6.32 -10.21 -17.09
C GLY A 16 6.39 -8.71 -17.40
N VAL A 17 5.31 -8.09 -17.87
CA VAL A 17 5.29 -6.63 -18.13
C VAL A 17 5.46 -5.90 -16.80
N THR A 18 6.36 -4.91 -16.75
CA THR A 18 6.52 -4.07 -15.56
C THR A 18 5.39 -3.05 -15.43
N LEU A 19 5.07 -2.64 -14.21
CA LEU A 19 4.05 -1.62 -13.97
C LEU A 19 4.37 -0.31 -14.71
N GLY A 20 5.61 0.16 -14.64
CA GLY A 20 6.05 1.37 -15.33
C GLY A 20 5.84 1.29 -16.85
N ALA A 21 6.22 0.17 -17.49
CA ALA A 21 6.00 -0.02 -18.92
C ALA A 21 4.49 -0.06 -19.29
N LEU A 22 3.65 -0.61 -18.41
CA LEU A 22 2.20 -0.59 -18.60
C LEU A 22 1.63 0.84 -18.46
N GLN A 23 2.05 1.58 -17.43
CA GLN A 23 1.65 2.97 -17.23
C GLN A 23 2.02 3.85 -18.43
N GLU A 24 3.27 3.76 -18.91
CA GLU A 24 3.74 4.50 -20.09
C GLU A 24 2.92 4.19 -21.34
N ALA A 25 2.64 2.90 -21.60
CA ALA A 25 1.85 2.49 -22.76
C ALA A 25 0.39 2.94 -22.68
N CYS A 26 -0.22 2.91 -21.50
CA CYS A 26 -1.59 3.38 -21.30
C CYS A 26 -1.70 4.92 -21.39
N ALA A 27 -0.68 5.65 -20.93
CA ALA A 27 -0.66 7.11 -20.92
C ALA A 27 -0.78 7.72 -22.32
N VAL A 28 -0.27 7.04 -23.36
CA VAL A 28 -0.44 7.44 -24.78
C VAL A 28 -1.91 7.54 -25.18
N HIS A 29 -2.79 6.81 -24.51
CA HIS A 29 -4.24 6.81 -24.70
C HIS A 29 -4.99 7.65 -23.67
N GLY A 30 -4.29 8.40 -22.81
CA GLY A 30 -4.89 9.13 -21.69
C GLY A 30 -5.47 8.19 -20.62
N LEU A 31 -4.93 6.98 -20.49
CA LEU A 31 -5.38 5.96 -19.55
C LEU A 31 -4.27 5.55 -18.56
N ASP A 32 -4.68 5.00 -17.42
CA ASP A 32 -3.82 4.55 -16.33
C ASP A 32 -4.33 3.19 -15.80
N PRO A 33 -3.44 2.25 -15.40
CA PRO A 33 -3.83 0.98 -14.81
C PRO A 33 -4.47 1.10 -13.42
N GLY A 34 -4.50 2.29 -12.82
CA GLY A 34 -5.18 2.62 -11.57
C GLY A 34 -4.47 2.13 -10.32
N ILE A 35 -3.19 1.80 -10.42
CA ILE A 35 -2.37 1.29 -9.32
C ILE A 35 -0.96 1.86 -9.46
N ASP A 36 -0.35 2.20 -8.33
CA ASP A 36 0.98 2.79 -8.32
C ASP A 36 1.74 2.47 -7.03
N LEU A 37 3.04 2.16 -7.15
CA LEU A 37 3.90 1.72 -6.05
C LEU A 37 5.38 2.04 -6.33
N ALA A 38 6.18 2.21 -5.28
CA ALA A 38 7.57 2.65 -5.40
C ALA A 38 8.44 1.75 -6.32
N ALA A 39 8.19 0.44 -6.30
CA ALA A 39 8.88 -0.54 -7.16
C ALA A 39 8.36 -0.61 -8.62
N ARG A 40 7.57 0.35 -9.11
CA ARG A 40 6.93 0.32 -10.45
C ARG A 40 7.87 -0.01 -11.62
N GLY A 41 9.14 0.41 -11.53
CA GLY A 41 10.15 0.16 -12.57
C GLY A 41 10.57 -1.31 -12.70
N SER A 42 10.35 -2.14 -11.67
CA SER A 42 10.79 -3.54 -11.63
C SER A 42 9.66 -4.53 -11.29
N ALA A 43 8.63 -4.09 -10.57
CA ALA A 43 7.47 -4.91 -10.25
C ALA A 43 6.72 -5.30 -11.52
N THR A 44 6.49 -6.61 -11.70
CA THR A 44 5.77 -7.15 -12.84
C THR A 44 4.28 -7.31 -12.54
N VAL A 45 3.43 -7.25 -13.56
CA VAL A 45 1.98 -7.41 -13.42
C VAL A 45 1.63 -8.77 -12.79
N GLY A 46 2.32 -9.85 -13.18
CA GLY A 46 2.14 -11.18 -12.59
C GLY A 46 2.54 -11.25 -11.12
N GLY A 47 3.62 -10.56 -10.74
CA GLY A 47 4.02 -10.40 -9.35
C GLY A 47 2.96 -9.66 -8.54
N MET A 48 2.49 -8.52 -9.05
CA MET A 48 1.42 -7.72 -8.42
C MET A 48 0.11 -8.49 -8.27
N VAL A 49 -0.26 -9.31 -9.26
CA VAL A 49 -1.41 -10.22 -9.15
C VAL A 49 -1.17 -11.25 -8.06
N SER A 50 0.00 -11.88 -8.05
CA SER A 50 0.34 -12.95 -7.11
C SER A 50 0.40 -12.46 -5.67
N THR A 51 0.79 -11.20 -5.42
CA THR A 51 0.81 -10.60 -4.08
C THR A 51 -0.46 -9.80 -3.75
N ASN A 52 -1.38 -9.63 -4.71
CA ASN A 52 -2.50 -8.69 -4.62
C ASN A 52 -2.04 -7.27 -4.21
N ALA A 53 -1.03 -6.76 -4.91
CA ALA A 53 -0.42 -5.46 -4.62
C ALA A 53 -1.46 -4.33 -4.45
N GLY A 54 -1.22 -3.47 -3.48
CA GLY A 54 -1.95 -2.23 -3.25
C GLY A 54 -1.14 -1.04 -3.75
N GLY A 55 -0.80 -0.13 -2.85
CA GLY A 55 -0.07 1.10 -3.11
C GLY A 55 -0.92 2.35 -2.93
N ILE A 56 -0.37 3.51 -3.27
CA ILE A 56 -0.89 4.84 -2.89
C ILE A 56 -2.32 5.13 -3.39
N MET A 57 -2.80 4.42 -4.43
CA MET A 57 -4.14 4.59 -5.01
C MET A 57 -5.15 3.55 -4.50
N ALA A 58 -4.78 2.64 -3.60
CA ALA A 58 -5.61 1.50 -3.21
C ALA A 58 -6.93 1.93 -2.56
N PHE A 59 -6.92 2.98 -1.72
CA PHE A 59 -8.14 3.57 -1.15
C PHE A 59 -9.19 3.99 -2.19
N ARG A 60 -8.75 4.32 -3.42
CA ARG A 60 -9.59 4.84 -4.50
C ARG A 60 -9.98 3.76 -5.49
N ASN A 61 -8.99 3.03 -5.99
CA ASN A 61 -9.12 2.12 -7.12
C ASN A 61 -9.16 0.64 -6.69
N GLY A 62 -8.98 0.38 -5.39
CA GLY A 62 -8.75 -0.94 -4.84
C GLY A 62 -7.34 -1.48 -5.13
N THR A 63 -7.05 -2.65 -4.59
CA THR A 63 -5.82 -3.41 -4.88
C THR A 63 -5.89 -4.10 -6.25
N MET A 64 -4.82 -4.83 -6.62
CA MET A 64 -4.74 -5.55 -7.89
C MET A 64 -5.96 -6.44 -8.18
N ARG A 65 -6.59 -7.07 -7.17
CA ARG A 65 -7.83 -7.86 -7.40
C ARG A 65 -9.00 -7.08 -7.98
N HIS A 66 -9.05 -5.78 -7.74
CA HIS A 66 -10.08 -4.89 -8.27
C HIS A 66 -9.72 -4.41 -9.69
N ARG A 67 -8.43 -4.47 -10.05
CA ARG A 67 -7.90 -4.10 -11.36
C ARG A 67 -7.96 -5.26 -12.36
N VAL A 68 -7.89 -6.50 -11.89
CA VAL A 68 -7.96 -7.70 -12.75
C VAL A 68 -9.39 -7.99 -13.17
N LEU A 69 -9.67 -7.91 -14.47
CA LEU A 69 -10.93 -8.35 -15.06
C LEU A 69 -10.94 -9.85 -15.34
N GLY A 70 -9.79 -10.41 -15.72
CA GLY A 70 -9.59 -11.84 -15.99
C GLY A 70 -8.10 -12.16 -16.09
N LEU A 71 -7.75 -13.45 -16.00
CA LEU A 71 -6.38 -13.92 -16.09
C LEU A 71 -6.26 -15.28 -16.78
N GLU A 72 -5.03 -15.60 -17.15
CA GLU A 72 -4.59 -16.93 -17.50
C GLU A 72 -3.54 -17.42 -16.51
N ALA A 73 -3.63 -18.68 -16.11
CA ALA A 73 -2.64 -19.34 -15.26
C ALA A 73 -2.36 -20.79 -15.69
N VAL A 74 -1.12 -21.22 -15.51
CA VAL A 74 -0.67 -22.60 -15.68
C VAL A 74 -0.72 -23.32 -14.33
N LEU A 75 -1.45 -24.42 -14.27
CA LEU A 75 -1.60 -25.27 -13.08
C LEU A 75 -0.38 -26.21 -12.90
N PRO A 76 -0.22 -26.83 -11.71
CA PRO A 76 0.87 -27.78 -11.44
C PRO A 76 0.99 -28.95 -12.43
N ASP A 77 -0.14 -29.38 -12.99
CA ASP A 77 -0.20 -30.47 -13.97
C ASP A 77 -0.05 -29.99 -15.43
N GLY A 78 0.26 -28.71 -15.63
CA GLY A 78 0.46 -28.11 -16.95
C GLY A 78 -0.82 -27.68 -17.67
N ARG A 79 -2.01 -27.93 -17.11
CA ARG A 79 -3.26 -27.38 -17.68
C ARG A 79 -3.24 -25.86 -17.62
N VAL A 80 -3.82 -25.25 -18.65
CA VAL A 80 -4.02 -23.81 -18.72
C VAL A 80 -5.45 -23.48 -18.30
N PHE A 81 -5.59 -22.77 -17.18
CA PHE A 81 -6.83 -22.10 -16.80
C PHE A 81 -6.83 -20.71 -17.46
N SER A 82 -7.92 -20.36 -18.14
CA SER A 82 -8.07 -19.04 -18.77
C SER A 82 -9.53 -18.64 -18.75
N ASP A 83 -9.84 -17.56 -18.02
CA ASP A 83 -11.09 -16.83 -18.18
C ASP A 83 -10.88 -15.56 -19.01
N LEU A 84 -9.70 -14.93 -18.90
CA LEU A 84 -9.22 -13.73 -19.61
C LEU A 84 -10.33 -12.73 -19.99
N THR A 85 -11.31 -12.57 -19.10
CA THR A 85 -12.50 -11.77 -19.32
C THR A 85 -12.13 -10.30 -19.39
N ARG A 86 -12.73 -9.59 -20.36
CA ARG A 86 -12.49 -8.16 -20.62
C ARG A 86 -13.59 -7.26 -20.07
N VAL A 87 -14.51 -7.82 -19.28
CA VAL A 87 -15.71 -7.13 -18.81
C VAL A 87 -15.87 -7.30 -17.30
N LEU A 88 -16.46 -6.30 -16.65
CA LEU A 88 -16.65 -6.30 -15.20
C LEU A 88 -17.71 -7.29 -14.73
N LYS A 89 -18.82 -7.41 -15.46
CA LYS A 89 -19.98 -8.21 -15.05
C LYS A 89 -19.85 -9.63 -15.57
N THR A 90 -19.43 -10.53 -14.69
CA THR A 90 -19.38 -11.97 -14.94
C THR A 90 -20.03 -12.69 -13.75
N SER A 91 -20.94 -13.62 -14.01
CA SER A 91 -21.67 -14.35 -12.95
C SER A 91 -21.95 -15.80 -13.36
N ALA A 92 -21.20 -16.30 -14.35
CA ALA A 92 -21.32 -17.65 -14.85
C ALA A 92 -20.51 -18.62 -13.97
N GLY A 93 -21.01 -18.90 -12.77
CA GLY A 93 -20.34 -19.78 -11.80
C GLY A 93 -19.34 -19.05 -10.89
N TYR A 94 -18.43 -19.82 -10.30
CA TYR A 94 -17.41 -19.29 -9.38
C TYR A 94 -16.37 -18.46 -10.12
N ASP A 95 -15.97 -17.34 -9.50
CA ASP A 95 -14.94 -16.46 -10.04
C ASP A 95 -13.53 -16.93 -9.65
N LEU A 96 -13.05 -17.97 -10.35
CA LEU A 96 -11.85 -18.72 -9.96
C LEU A 96 -10.55 -17.92 -10.08
N LYS A 97 -10.50 -16.82 -10.85
CA LYS A 97 -9.31 -15.94 -10.90
C LYS A 97 -8.92 -15.43 -9.53
N HIS A 98 -9.88 -15.26 -8.63
CA HIS A 98 -9.65 -14.78 -7.27
C HIS A 98 -8.89 -15.77 -6.38
N LEU A 99 -8.80 -17.04 -6.77
CA LEU A 99 -7.92 -17.99 -6.10
C LEU A 99 -6.45 -17.70 -6.39
N PHE A 100 -6.11 -17.18 -7.57
CA PHE A 100 -4.72 -16.90 -7.96
C PHE A 100 -4.23 -15.52 -7.50
N ILE A 101 -5.15 -14.55 -7.35
CA ILE A 101 -4.82 -13.20 -6.91
C ILE A 101 -4.54 -13.19 -5.40
N GLY A 102 -3.28 -12.98 -5.02
CA GLY A 102 -2.80 -13.10 -3.63
C GLY A 102 -2.34 -14.51 -3.24
N ALA A 103 -2.23 -15.44 -4.20
CA ALA A 103 -1.77 -16.81 -3.93
C ALA A 103 -0.25 -16.95 -3.84
N GLU A 104 0.50 -15.91 -4.19
CA GLU A 104 1.96 -15.87 -4.18
C GLU A 104 2.59 -17.03 -4.97
N GLY A 105 1.97 -17.42 -6.09
CA GLY A 105 2.44 -18.52 -6.94
C GLY A 105 2.26 -19.92 -6.35
N THR A 106 1.58 -20.08 -5.21
CA THR A 106 1.39 -21.39 -4.56
C THR A 106 0.33 -22.26 -5.24
N LEU A 107 -0.50 -21.70 -6.11
CA LEU A 107 -1.59 -22.41 -6.81
C LEU A 107 -1.38 -22.53 -8.33
N GLY A 108 -0.29 -21.97 -8.86
CA GLY A 108 -0.01 -21.93 -10.29
C GLY A 108 0.71 -20.65 -10.70
N ILE A 109 1.03 -20.55 -11.99
CA ILE A 109 1.80 -19.45 -12.56
C ILE A 109 0.89 -18.61 -13.43
N VAL A 110 0.64 -17.36 -13.03
CA VAL A 110 -0.11 -16.39 -13.85
C VAL A 110 0.73 -16.01 -15.08
N THR A 111 0.17 -16.13 -16.28
CA THR A 111 0.87 -15.88 -17.55
C THR A 111 0.34 -14.66 -18.29
N ARG A 112 -0.97 -14.39 -18.22
CA ARG A 112 -1.62 -13.23 -18.86
C ARG A 112 -2.69 -12.63 -17.97
N VAL A 113 -2.93 -11.34 -18.12
CA VAL A 113 -3.88 -10.58 -17.30
C VAL A 113 -4.62 -9.58 -18.17
N ALA A 114 -5.94 -9.54 -18.05
CA ALA A 114 -6.78 -8.44 -18.52
C ALA A 114 -6.93 -7.41 -17.40
N VAL A 115 -6.31 -6.25 -17.55
CA VAL A 115 -6.26 -5.18 -16.55
C VAL A 115 -7.22 -4.07 -16.96
N ARG A 116 -8.10 -3.68 -16.03
CA ARG A 116 -8.96 -2.50 -16.17
C ARG A 116 -8.11 -1.24 -16.16
N LEU A 117 -8.45 -0.30 -17.05
CA LEU A 117 -7.86 1.03 -17.13
C LEU A 117 -8.87 2.10 -16.73
N ASP A 118 -8.40 3.20 -16.17
CA ASP A 118 -9.19 4.41 -15.93
C ASP A 118 -8.51 5.62 -16.60
N PRO A 119 -9.21 6.74 -16.82
CA PRO A 119 -8.57 7.95 -17.30
C PRO A 119 -7.47 8.42 -16.34
N VAL A 120 -6.34 8.89 -16.90
CA VAL A 120 -5.26 9.50 -16.10
C VAL A 120 -5.85 10.64 -15.27
N ALA A 121 -5.49 10.71 -13.99
CA ALA A 121 -5.79 11.89 -13.19
C ALA A 121 -5.02 13.07 -13.81
N GLY A 122 -5.70 14.17 -14.12
CA GLY A 122 -5.07 15.33 -14.77
C GLY A 122 -3.94 15.96 -13.93
N ALA A 123 -3.63 17.23 -14.18
CA ALA A 123 -2.54 17.89 -13.45
C ALA A 123 -2.73 17.82 -11.92
N GLY A 124 -1.63 17.55 -11.20
CA GLY A 124 -1.65 17.27 -9.77
C GLY A 124 -1.00 18.38 -8.93
N ALA A 125 -1.55 18.64 -7.73
CA ALA A 125 -0.97 19.48 -6.70
C ALA A 125 -0.66 18.64 -5.45
N THR A 126 0.39 19.03 -4.71
CA THR A 126 0.82 18.36 -3.48
C THR A 126 0.82 19.33 -2.31
N ALA A 127 0.39 18.88 -1.13
CA ALA A 127 0.57 19.60 0.12
C ALA A 127 1.25 18.71 1.17
N LEU A 128 1.96 19.36 2.08
CA LEU A 128 2.45 18.78 3.32
C LEU A 128 1.79 19.53 4.48
N VAL A 129 1.09 18.81 5.34
CA VAL A 129 0.30 19.39 6.44
C VAL A 129 0.71 18.78 7.77
N GLY A 130 1.00 19.62 8.75
CA GLY A 130 1.27 19.22 10.13
C GLY A 130 -0.02 19.15 10.96
N VAL A 131 -0.26 18.04 11.65
CA VAL A 131 -1.46 17.78 12.45
C VAL A 131 -1.12 17.12 13.79
N PRO A 132 -1.98 17.25 14.82
CA PRO A 132 -1.69 16.72 16.15
C PRO A 132 -1.76 15.19 16.25
N ASP A 133 -2.56 14.55 15.41
CA ASP A 133 -2.84 13.10 15.46
C ASP A 133 -3.41 12.57 14.13
N ALA A 134 -3.56 11.25 14.01
CA ALA A 134 -4.12 10.62 12.81
C ALA A 134 -5.61 10.90 12.65
N ALA A 135 -6.38 11.08 13.74
CA ALA A 135 -7.78 11.46 13.66
C ALA A 135 -7.99 12.81 12.96
N SER A 136 -7.12 13.79 13.23
CA SER A 136 -7.05 15.08 12.52
C SER A 136 -6.74 14.89 11.04
N ALA A 137 -5.73 14.08 10.72
CA ALA A 137 -5.39 13.75 9.34
C ALA A 137 -6.58 13.09 8.59
N GLN A 138 -7.33 12.21 9.27
CA GLN A 138 -8.52 11.56 8.70
C GLN A 138 -9.66 12.53 8.43
N ARG A 139 -9.82 13.59 9.24
CA ARG A 139 -10.80 14.66 8.94
C ARG A 139 -10.47 15.36 7.62
N ILE A 140 -9.19 15.67 7.38
CA ILE A 140 -8.73 16.27 6.12
C ILE A 140 -8.99 15.33 4.94
N VAL A 141 -8.63 14.05 5.06
CA VAL A 141 -8.88 13.05 4.00
C VAL A 141 -10.38 12.95 3.68
N ARG A 142 -11.24 12.88 4.70
CA ARG A 142 -12.70 12.83 4.51
C ARG A 142 -13.25 14.07 3.81
N HIS A 143 -12.72 15.25 4.14
CA HIS A 143 -13.08 16.49 3.45
C HIS A 143 -12.79 16.40 1.95
N PHE A 144 -11.58 15.99 1.57
CA PHE A 144 -11.19 15.89 0.17
C PHE A 144 -11.83 14.73 -0.59
N LEU A 145 -12.16 13.63 0.08
CA LEU A 145 -12.94 12.54 -0.53
C LEU A 145 -14.37 12.97 -0.87
N GLY A 146 -14.92 13.95 -0.17
CA GLY A 146 -16.22 14.55 -0.47
C GLY A 146 -16.21 15.55 -1.63
N SER A 147 -15.03 15.96 -2.12
CA SER A 147 -14.90 16.94 -3.19
C SER A 147 -15.18 16.32 -4.57
N THR A 148 -15.93 17.04 -5.40
CA THR A 148 -16.25 16.62 -6.77
C THR A 148 -15.40 17.34 -7.83
N SER A 149 -14.85 18.52 -7.51
CA SER A 149 -14.06 19.34 -8.43
C SER A 149 -12.60 18.93 -8.51
N ALA A 150 -12.08 18.33 -7.45
CA ALA A 150 -10.73 17.77 -7.39
C ALA A 150 -10.77 16.37 -6.79
N ARG A 151 -9.80 15.56 -7.20
CA ARG A 151 -9.74 14.14 -6.85
C ARG A 151 -8.55 13.90 -5.96
N LEU A 152 -8.81 13.46 -4.73
CA LEU A 152 -7.75 12.93 -3.88
C LEU A 152 -7.05 11.76 -4.60
N SER A 153 -5.76 11.91 -4.82
CA SER A 153 -4.88 10.91 -5.42
C SER A 153 -3.97 10.28 -4.38
N ALA A 154 -3.59 11.00 -3.31
CA ALA A 154 -2.81 10.41 -2.24
C ALA A 154 -3.11 11.03 -0.88
N ALA A 155 -2.94 10.23 0.17
CA ALA A 155 -3.04 10.65 1.56
C ALA A 155 -2.11 9.79 2.43
N GLU A 156 -0.89 10.27 2.63
CA GLU A 156 0.17 9.55 3.32
C GLU A 156 0.48 10.20 4.66
N ILE A 157 0.43 9.42 5.74
CA ILE A 157 0.70 9.92 7.09
C ILE A 157 2.08 9.48 7.57
N LEU A 158 2.80 10.39 8.22
CA LEU A 158 4.13 10.19 8.77
C LEU A 158 4.13 10.58 10.25
N TRP A 159 4.42 9.65 11.18
CA TRP A 159 4.54 10.00 12.59
C TRP A 159 5.89 10.63 12.91
N ARG A 160 5.93 11.42 13.98
CA ARG A 160 7.08 12.22 14.41
C ARG A 160 8.43 11.50 14.34
N ASN A 161 8.52 10.26 14.82
CA ASN A 161 9.79 9.52 14.84
C ASN A 161 10.33 9.28 13.42
N PHE A 162 9.46 8.87 12.49
CA PHE A 162 9.81 8.67 11.09
C PHE A 162 10.12 10.01 10.42
N ALA A 163 9.24 11.01 10.57
CA ALA A 163 9.45 12.35 10.00
C ALA A 163 10.77 12.99 10.45
N SER A 164 11.12 12.84 11.75
CA SER A 164 12.38 13.35 12.30
C SER A 164 13.60 12.63 11.76
N LEU A 165 13.49 11.32 11.48
CA LEU A 165 14.57 10.56 10.82
C LEU A 165 14.78 11.07 9.39
N MET A 166 13.69 11.23 8.62
CA MET A 166 13.75 11.73 7.25
C MET A 166 14.31 13.15 7.19
N GLN A 167 13.88 14.04 8.10
CA GLN A 167 14.43 15.40 8.19
C GLN A 167 15.96 15.40 8.30
N ARG A 168 16.51 14.58 9.22
CA ARG A 168 17.96 14.47 9.43
C ARG A 168 18.67 13.80 8.26
N GLY A 169 18.15 12.67 7.79
CA GLY A 169 18.77 11.89 6.71
C GLY A 169 18.80 12.62 5.37
N LEU A 170 17.78 13.44 5.10
CA LEU A 170 17.65 14.21 3.86
C LEU A 170 18.25 15.63 3.94
N GLY A 171 18.70 16.05 5.13
CA GLY A 171 19.36 17.33 5.34
C GLY A 171 18.42 18.54 5.25
N TYR A 172 17.14 18.38 5.61
CA TYR A 172 16.19 19.50 5.63
C TYR A 172 16.50 20.47 6.77
N ALA A 173 16.58 21.77 6.45
CA ALA A 173 16.82 22.81 7.45
C ALA A 173 15.58 22.99 8.36
N PRO A 174 15.76 23.38 9.64
CA PRO A 174 14.64 23.76 10.50
C PRO A 174 13.76 24.83 9.84
N GLY A 175 12.44 24.63 9.86
CA GLY A 175 11.46 25.55 9.25
C GLY A 175 11.38 25.50 7.72
N GLN A 176 12.16 24.67 7.02
CA GLN A 176 12.04 24.52 5.55
C GLN A 176 10.72 23.88 5.13
N LEU A 177 10.20 22.97 5.96
CA LEU A 177 8.94 22.27 5.82
C LEU A 177 8.28 22.22 7.21
N PRO A 178 6.96 22.01 7.31
CA PRO A 178 6.19 21.93 8.56
C PRO A 178 6.50 20.67 9.42
N LEU A 179 7.78 20.37 9.68
CA LEU A 179 8.25 19.08 10.21
C LEU A 179 8.09 18.90 11.73
N ASP A 180 7.75 19.97 12.46
CA ASP A 180 7.70 19.96 13.93
C ASP A 180 6.38 19.38 14.50
N ALA A 181 5.40 19.09 13.64
CA ALA A 181 4.11 18.52 14.04
C ALA A 181 4.23 17.05 14.51
N PRO A 182 3.33 16.57 15.40
CA PRO A 182 3.30 15.16 15.80
C PRO A 182 3.08 14.18 14.65
N CYS A 183 2.26 14.57 13.68
CA CYS A 183 2.04 13.83 12.44
C CYS A 183 2.16 14.79 11.25
N LEU A 184 2.72 14.30 10.16
CA LEU A 184 2.69 14.97 8.85
C LEU A 184 1.77 14.20 7.91
N LEU A 185 1.05 14.92 7.07
CA LEU A 185 0.19 14.39 6.03
C LEU A 185 0.64 14.91 4.67
N VAL A 186 1.10 14.02 3.80
CA VAL A 186 1.34 14.32 2.38
C VAL A 186 0.05 14.07 1.62
N LEU A 187 -0.49 15.11 0.98
CA LEU A 187 -1.71 15.04 0.20
C LEU A 187 -1.40 15.25 -1.28
N GLY A 188 -2.02 14.45 -2.14
CA GLY A 188 -2.06 14.67 -3.58
C GLY A 188 -3.49 14.88 -4.05
N LEU A 189 -3.71 15.93 -4.85
CA LEU A 189 -4.97 16.17 -5.56
C LEU A 189 -4.72 16.24 -7.06
N GLY A 190 -5.57 15.59 -7.85
CA GLY A 190 -5.62 15.76 -9.30
C GLY A 190 -6.86 16.53 -9.74
N ALA A 191 -6.70 17.43 -10.71
CA ALA A 191 -7.78 18.18 -11.36
C ALA A 191 -7.51 18.37 -12.87
N ASP A 192 -8.37 19.12 -13.55
CA ASP A 192 -8.24 19.38 -15.00
C ASP A 192 -7.02 20.26 -15.33
N SER A 193 -6.55 21.07 -14.38
CA SER A 193 -5.34 21.89 -14.49
C SER A 193 -4.60 21.99 -13.16
N LEU A 194 -3.31 22.33 -13.21
CA LEU A 194 -2.48 22.51 -12.02
C LEU A 194 -3.04 23.63 -11.12
N GLU A 195 -3.51 24.72 -11.73
CA GLU A 195 -4.13 25.83 -11.02
C GLU A 195 -5.40 25.40 -10.28
N ALA A 196 -6.26 24.60 -10.92
CA ALA A 196 -7.46 24.07 -10.30
C ALA A 196 -7.14 23.10 -9.16
N ALA A 197 -6.14 22.22 -9.35
CA ALA A 197 -5.70 21.29 -8.31
C ALA A 197 -5.13 22.03 -7.09
N ARG A 198 -4.29 23.05 -7.34
CA ARG A 198 -3.69 23.87 -6.28
C ARG A 198 -4.74 24.69 -5.55
N GLY A 199 -5.62 25.38 -6.27
CA GLY A 199 -6.70 26.17 -5.68
C GLY A 199 -7.64 25.31 -4.83
N ALA A 200 -8.04 24.13 -5.32
CA ALA A 200 -8.87 23.21 -4.55
C ALA A 200 -8.19 22.73 -3.25
N LEU A 201 -6.87 22.52 -3.28
CA LEU A 201 -6.09 22.13 -2.12
C LEU A 201 -5.95 23.28 -1.11
N GLU A 202 -5.64 24.50 -1.58
CA GLU A 202 -5.57 25.72 -0.76
C GLU A 202 -6.92 26.03 -0.10
N ASP A 203 -8.00 26.11 -0.88
CA ASP A 203 -9.35 26.41 -0.40
C ASP A 203 -9.88 25.32 0.55
N GLY A 204 -9.65 24.05 0.22
CA GLY A 204 -10.09 22.92 1.03
C GLY A 204 -9.37 22.86 2.38
N LEU A 205 -8.05 23.07 2.39
CA LEU A 205 -7.27 23.13 3.63
C LEU A 205 -7.68 24.34 4.48
N ALA A 206 -7.90 25.51 3.88
CA ALA A 206 -8.39 26.69 4.59
C ALA A 206 -9.78 26.47 5.21
N ALA A 207 -10.68 25.80 4.48
CA ALA A 207 -12.04 25.53 4.94
C ALA A 207 -12.11 24.59 6.15
N ILE A 208 -11.17 23.64 6.26
CA ILE A 208 -11.13 22.66 7.35
C ILE A 208 -10.05 22.96 8.41
N TRP A 209 -9.31 24.06 8.29
CA TRP A 209 -8.10 24.33 9.08
C TRP A 209 -8.32 24.18 10.59
N GLU A 210 -9.30 24.91 11.14
CA GLU A 210 -9.63 24.91 12.56
C GLU A 210 -10.26 23.57 13.00
N GLU A 211 -11.19 23.03 12.22
CA GLU A 211 -11.89 21.76 12.55
C GLU A 211 -10.93 20.55 12.55
N ALA A 212 -10.02 20.50 11.59
CA ALA A 212 -9.00 19.47 11.52
C ALA A 212 -7.85 19.73 12.53
N GLY A 213 -7.74 20.93 13.11
CA GLY A 213 -6.65 21.28 14.00
C GLY A 213 -5.31 21.30 13.28
N ILE A 214 -5.27 21.87 12.07
CA ILE A 214 -4.04 22.02 11.29
C ILE A 214 -3.08 22.95 12.05
N LEU A 215 -1.85 22.49 12.27
CA LEU A 215 -0.81 23.24 12.99
C LEU A 215 0.01 24.10 12.05
N ASP A 216 0.33 23.56 10.88
CA ASP A 216 1.10 24.21 9.83
C ASP A 216 0.83 23.49 8.50
N GLY A 217 1.05 24.16 7.37
CA GLY A 217 0.73 23.61 6.06
C GLY A 217 1.44 24.33 4.93
N LEU A 218 1.91 23.56 3.97
CA LEU A 218 2.58 24.07 2.78
C LEU A 218 2.03 23.38 1.55
N VAL A 219 1.48 24.17 0.62
CA VAL A 219 1.10 23.72 -0.72
C VAL A 219 2.29 23.96 -1.65
N ALA A 220 2.66 22.95 -2.44
CA ALA A 220 3.79 23.04 -3.34
C ALA A 220 3.54 24.08 -4.44
N SER A 221 4.47 25.02 -4.61
CA SER A 221 4.45 26.04 -5.66
C SER A 221 5.15 25.60 -6.95
N SER A 222 5.79 24.44 -6.94
CA SER A 222 6.52 23.86 -8.09
C SER A 222 6.62 22.33 -7.96
N GLU A 223 6.86 21.66 -9.09
CA GLU A 223 7.13 20.21 -9.12
C GLU A 223 8.36 19.83 -8.28
N ALA A 224 9.39 20.68 -8.26
CA ALA A 224 10.59 20.44 -7.44
C ALA A 224 10.26 20.45 -5.93
N GLN A 225 9.40 21.36 -5.47
CA GLN A 225 8.95 21.41 -4.08
C GLN A 225 8.02 20.24 -3.75
N ALA A 226 7.12 19.86 -4.67
CA ALA A 226 6.30 18.66 -4.52
C ALA A 226 7.19 17.41 -4.39
N ALA A 227 8.21 17.27 -5.23
CA ALA A 227 9.17 16.18 -5.15
C ALA A 227 9.89 16.16 -3.79
N GLN A 228 10.31 17.31 -3.25
CA GLN A 228 10.90 17.40 -1.91
C GLN A 228 9.95 16.88 -0.81
N MET A 229 8.66 17.23 -0.88
CA MET A 229 7.66 16.70 0.07
C MET A 229 7.53 15.19 -0.06
N TRP A 230 7.47 14.66 -1.29
CA TRP A 230 7.37 13.22 -1.55
C TRP A 230 8.60 12.43 -1.09
N ARG A 231 9.80 13.01 -1.15
CA ARG A 231 11.03 12.38 -0.63
C ARG A 231 10.93 12.02 0.86
N LEU A 232 10.18 12.80 1.66
CA LEU A 232 9.92 12.45 3.06
C LEU A 232 9.20 11.10 3.20
N ARG A 233 8.31 10.77 2.27
CA ARG A 233 7.52 9.55 2.29
C ARG A 233 8.22 8.37 1.60
N GLU A 234 8.98 8.65 0.55
CA GLU A 234 9.50 7.61 -0.36
C GLU A 234 10.92 7.15 -0.02
N GLU A 235 11.79 7.98 0.55
CA GLU A 235 13.20 7.64 0.80
C GLU A 235 13.39 6.83 2.09
N THR A 236 12.71 5.69 2.21
CA THR A 236 12.80 4.80 3.37
C THR A 236 14.19 4.18 3.56
N GLU A 237 15.10 4.32 2.60
CA GLU A 237 16.51 3.96 2.72
C GLU A 237 17.22 4.67 3.89
N GLN A 238 16.70 5.81 4.37
CA GLN A 238 17.26 6.45 5.57
C GLN A 238 17.09 5.59 6.84
N ILE A 239 16.11 4.69 6.87
CA ILE A 239 15.96 3.70 7.95
C ILE A 239 17.14 2.72 7.88
N GLU A 240 17.40 2.12 6.72
CA GLU A 240 18.50 1.17 6.52
C GLU A 240 19.87 1.80 6.79
N ARG A 241 20.06 3.07 6.43
CA ARG A 241 21.31 3.81 6.74
C ARG A 241 21.50 4.04 8.24
N ALA A 242 20.42 4.25 8.98
CA ALA A 242 20.47 4.48 10.42
C ALA A 242 20.52 3.17 11.22
N HIS A 243 19.87 2.12 10.71
CA HIS A 243 19.69 0.81 11.34
C HIS A 243 19.74 -0.27 10.26
N PRO A 244 20.92 -0.79 9.91
CA PRO A 244 21.05 -1.82 8.88
C PRO A 244 20.20 -3.05 9.20
N MET A 245 19.47 -3.56 8.20
CA MET A 245 18.58 -4.72 8.31
C MET A 245 17.51 -4.60 9.40
N ALA A 246 17.04 -3.38 9.69
CA ALA A 246 16.02 -3.15 10.71
C ALA A 246 14.78 -4.04 10.49
N PRO A 247 14.21 -4.65 11.56
CA PRO A 247 12.95 -5.37 11.46
C PRO A 247 11.84 -4.46 10.93
N SER A 248 11.13 -4.92 9.91
CA SER A 248 10.12 -4.15 9.19
C SER A 248 8.82 -4.94 9.01
N PHE A 249 7.70 -4.27 9.20
CA PHE A 249 6.37 -4.87 9.23
C PHE A 249 5.39 -4.00 8.44
N ASP A 250 4.32 -4.63 7.92
CA ASP A 250 3.18 -3.95 7.32
C ASP A 250 1.89 -4.45 7.96
N VAL A 251 0.98 -3.55 8.33
CA VAL A 251 -0.29 -3.92 8.98
C VAL A 251 -1.42 -3.08 8.44
N SER A 252 -2.63 -3.64 8.45
CA SER A 252 -3.84 -2.86 8.21
C SER A 252 -4.57 -2.62 9.51
N VAL A 253 -4.87 -1.37 9.82
CA VAL A 253 -5.59 -0.96 11.02
C VAL A 253 -6.87 -0.21 10.60
N PRO A 254 -8.05 -0.59 11.15
CA PRO A 254 -9.29 0.12 10.84
C PRO A 254 -9.20 1.63 11.12
N GLY A 255 -9.86 2.41 10.26
CA GLY A 255 -9.99 3.85 10.46
C GLY A 255 -10.59 4.18 11.84
N GLY A 256 -10.10 5.25 12.48
CA GLY A 256 -10.47 5.61 13.86
C GLY A 256 -9.71 4.87 14.97
N ALA A 257 -8.97 3.80 14.68
CA ALA A 257 -8.17 3.08 15.67
C ALA A 257 -6.64 3.35 15.59
N LEU A 258 -6.20 4.15 14.61
CA LEU A 258 -4.78 4.37 14.32
C LEU A 258 -3.99 4.92 15.51
N ASP A 259 -4.45 6.01 16.12
CA ASP A 259 -3.73 6.66 17.23
C ASP A 259 -3.60 5.73 18.44
N ALA A 260 -4.69 5.03 18.79
CA ALA A 260 -4.69 4.05 19.87
C ALA A 260 -3.77 2.86 19.56
N TYR A 261 -3.74 2.41 18.30
CA TYR A 261 -2.85 1.35 17.85
C TYR A 261 -1.38 1.75 17.97
N VAL A 262 -1.00 2.94 17.48
CA VAL A 262 0.38 3.44 17.53
C VAL A 262 0.85 3.60 18.97
N ALA A 263 0.05 4.23 19.83
CA ALA A 263 0.38 4.39 21.26
C ALA A 263 0.56 3.04 21.97
N ARG A 264 -0.28 2.04 21.64
CA ARG A 264 -0.20 0.69 22.21
C ARG A 264 1.09 -0.02 21.79
N ILE A 265 1.46 0.00 20.51
CA ILE A 265 2.69 -0.67 20.04
C ILE A 265 3.93 0.01 20.61
N GLU A 266 3.95 1.34 20.72
CA GLU A 266 5.07 2.07 21.33
C GLU A 266 5.27 1.64 22.79
N ALA A 267 4.19 1.57 23.57
CA ALA A 267 4.25 1.09 24.95
C ALA A 267 4.62 -0.40 25.05
N GLY A 268 4.18 -1.22 24.07
CA GLY A 268 4.50 -2.64 23.98
C GLY A 268 5.96 -2.91 23.70
N LEU A 269 6.52 -2.24 22.70
CA LEU A 269 7.91 -2.37 22.29
C LEU A 269 8.87 -1.98 23.42
N LYS A 270 8.54 -0.94 24.20
CA LYS A 270 9.32 -0.51 25.37
C LYS A 270 9.39 -1.56 26.49
N ARG A 271 8.47 -2.52 26.54
CA ARG A 271 8.54 -3.65 27.48
C ARG A 271 9.50 -4.75 27.01
N ILE A 272 9.75 -4.84 25.70
CA ILE A 272 10.77 -5.74 25.13
C ILE A 272 12.15 -5.14 25.36
N ASP A 273 12.32 -3.87 24.98
CA ASP A 273 13.54 -3.10 25.19
C ASP A 273 13.19 -1.62 25.36
N ALA A 274 13.65 -0.98 26.44
CA ALA A 274 13.32 0.41 26.74
C ALA A 274 13.81 1.40 25.67
N ALA A 275 14.79 1.02 24.83
CA ALA A 275 15.29 1.82 23.73
C ALA A 275 14.44 1.71 22.45
N TYR A 276 13.50 0.76 22.38
CA TYR A 276 12.69 0.57 21.18
C TYR A 276 11.69 1.69 20.96
N ALA A 277 11.72 2.21 19.74
CA ALA A 277 10.83 3.23 19.19
C ALA A 277 10.54 2.87 17.73
N PRO A 278 9.27 2.74 17.33
CA PRO A 278 8.92 2.46 15.95
C PRO A 278 9.02 3.72 15.08
N TYR A 279 9.44 3.52 13.84
CA TYR A 279 9.22 4.43 12.73
C TYR A 279 7.92 4.02 12.03
N VAL A 280 6.87 4.84 12.18
CA VAL A 280 5.52 4.56 11.65
C VAL A 280 5.16 5.56 10.56
N TYR A 281 4.71 5.04 9.42
CA TYR A 281 4.23 5.81 8.27
C TYR A 281 3.29 4.94 7.41
N GLY A 282 2.49 5.52 6.52
CA GLY A 282 1.72 4.70 5.59
C GLY A 282 0.55 5.40 4.91
N HIS A 283 -0.27 4.59 4.24
CA HIS A 283 -1.43 5.01 3.47
C HIS A 283 -2.60 5.26 4.43
N LEU A 284 -2.87 6.52 4.74
CA LEU A 284 -3.87 6.89 5.75
C LEU A 284 -5.29 6.47 5.35
N ALA A 285 -5.58 6.57 4.05
CA ALA A 285 -6.94 6.44 3.52
C ALA A 285 -7.46 4.99 3.50
N ASP A 286 -6.56 3.99 3.49
CA ASP A 286 -6.92 2.57 3.56
C ASP A 286 -6.43 1.88 4.85
N GLY A 287 -5.74 2.62 5.73
CA GLY A 287 -5.33 2.15 7.05
C GLY A 287 -4.10 1.25 7.04
N ASN A 288 -3.35 1.21 5.93
CA ASN A 288 -2.08 0.50 5.86
C ASN A 288 -0.95 1.29 6.56
N LEU A 289 -0.28 0.67 7.53
CA LEU A 289 0.88 1.20 8.23
C LEU A 289 2.11 0.33 7.97
N HIS A 290 3.20 0.97 7.58
CA HIS A 290 4.55 0.43 7.59
C HIS A 290 5.23 0.80 8.91
N ILE A 291 5.90 -0.19 9.52
CA ILE A 291 6.49 -0.07 10.84
C ILE A 291 7.89 -0.67 10.80
N SER A 292 8.91 0.13 11.06
CA SER A 292 10.27 -0.35 11.27
C SER A 292 10.73 -0.07 12.69
N ILE A 293 11.52 -0.97 13.28
CA ILE A 293 12.05 -0.79 14.64
C ILE A 293 13.44 -0.16 14.57
N ASN A 294 13.73 0.80 15.45
CA ASN A 294 15.00 1.53 15.53
C ASN A 294 16.17 0.68 16.09
N CYS A 295 16.42 -0.49 15.51
CA CYS A 295 17.54 -1.34 15.87
C CYS A 295 18.11 -2.06 14.67
N ASP A 296 19.42 -2.29 14.70
CA ASP A 296 20.11 -3.12 13.72
C ASP A 296 19.55 -4.55 13.73
N GLY A 297 19.45 -5.14 12.55
CA GLY A 297 19.14 -6.55 12.37
C GLY A 297 20.29 -7.37 11.77
N PRO A 298 20.02 -8.66 11.48
CA PRO A 298 18.79 -9.36 11.83
C PRO A 298 18.71 -9.55 13.36
N VAL A 299 17.52 -9.34 13.93
CA VAL A 299 17.30 -9.62 15.35
C VAL A 299 17.14 -11.13 15.58
N PRO A 300 17.49 -11.66 16.76
CA PRO A 300 17.23 -13.07 17.08
C PRO A 300 15.75 -13.42 16.91
N HIS A 301 15.46 -14.63 16.46
CA HIS A 301 14.09 -15.09 16.17
C HIS A 301 13.12 -14.87 17.34
N GLU A 302 13.50 -15.23 18.57
CA GLU A 302 12.66 -14.99 19.76
C GLU A 302 12.28 -13.50 19.94
N ARG A 303 13.22 -12.60 19.63
CA ARG A 303 13.00 -11.16 19.71
C ARG A 303 12.11 -10.67 18.57
N HIS A 304 12.29 -11.21 17.37
CA HIS A 304 11.39 -10.94 16.24
C HIS A 304 9.95 -11.35 16.56
N THR A 305 9.76 -12.56 17.08
CA THR A 305 8.47 -13.10 17.50
C THR A 305 7.82 -12.25 18.59
N ALA A 306 8.59 -11.78 19.58
CA ALA A 306 8.07 -10.88 20.61
C ALA A 306 7.62 -9.51 20.04
N ILE A 307 8.33 -8.99 19.03
CA ILE A 307 7.92 -7.77 18.30
C ILE A 307 6.63 -8.03 17.54
N GLU A 308 6.54 -9.12 16.78
CA GLU A 308 5.31 -9.53 16.08
C GLU A 308 4.12 -9.63 17.04
N ASP A 309 4.29 -10.26 18.21
CA ASP A 309 3.23 -10.37 19.21
C ASP A 309 2.72 -8.99 19.65
N VAL A 310 3.61 -8.03 19.87
CA VAL A 310 3.21 -6.65 20.19
C VAL A 310 2.47 -6.01 19.02
N LEU A 311 2.99 -6.13 17.79
CA LEU A 311 2.41 -5.47 16.63
C LEU A 311 1.06 -6.06 16.24
N TYR A 312 0.90 -7.38 16.36
CA TYR A 312 -0.25 -8.14 15.85
C TYR A 312 -1.34 -8.39 16.89
N ASP A 313 -1.04 -8.21 18.17
CA ASP A 313 -2.02 -8.33 19.25
C ASP A 313 -3.25 -7.44 19.00
N GLY A 314 -4.43 -8.06 19.10
CA GLY A 314 -5.73 -7.40 18.90
C GLY A 314 -6.10 -7.03 17.46
N LEU A 315 -5.19 -7.14 16.46
CA LEU A 315 -5.47 -6.67 15.09
C LEU A 315 -6.66 -7.39 14.46
N ARG A 316 -6.68 -8.73 14.50
CA ARG A 316 -7.77 -9.51 13.91
C ARG A 316 -9.12 -9.17 14.55
N GLN A 317 -9.16 -9.02 15.88
CA GLN A 317 -10.38 -8.70 16.61
C GLN A 317 -10.92 -7.30 16.27
N ALA A 318 -10.01 -6.35 16.00
CA ALA A 318 -10.39 -5.01 15.54
C ALA A 318 -10.86 -4.99 14.07
N GLY A 319 -10.65 -6.06 13.30
CA GLY A 319 -10.90 -6.08 11.85
C GLY A 319 -9.71 -5.61 11.01
N GLY A 320 -8.51 -5.60 11.59
CA GLY A 320 -7.24 -5.34 10.91
C GLY A 320 -6.56 -6.60 10.37
N SER A 321 -5.36 -6.42 9.80
CA SER A 321 -4.53 -7.49 9.22
C SER A 321 -3.07 -7.34 9.65
N PHE A 322 -2.40 -8.47 9.91
CA PHE A 322 -0.97 -8.51 10.22
C PHE A 322 -0.07 -8.38 8.97
N SER A 323 -0.65 -8.45 7.78
CA SER A 323 0.00 -8.09 6.52
C SER A 323 -1.00 -7.39 5.62
N ALA A 324 -0.64 -6.18 5.18
CA ALA A 324 -1.50 -5.32 4.38
C ALA A 324 -1.31 -5.57 2.87
N GLU A 325 -0.05 -5.56 2.41
CA GLU A 325 0.28 -5.52 0.97
C GLU A 325 1.42 -6.46 0.57
N HIS A 326 2.34 -6.76 1.49
CA HIS A 326 3.56 -7.52 1.16
C HIS A 326 3.33 -9.04 1.11
N GLY A 327 2.18 -9.51 1.59
CA GLY A 327 1.85 -10.93 1.65
C GLY A 327 2.53 -11.67 2.80
N VAL A 328 2.44 -13.00 2.75
CA VAL A 328 2.93 -13.91 3.78
C VAL A 328 4.32 -14.45 3.44
N GLY A 329 4.49 -14.96 2.23
CA GLY A 329 5.74 -15.54 1.75
C GLY A 329 6.31 -16.62 2.68
N LEU A 330 7.63 -16.62 2.80
CA LEU A 330 8.35 -17.43 3.78
C LEU A 330 8.46 -16.71 5.13
N GLU A 331 8.70 -15.40 5.08
CA GLU A 331 9.01 -14.56 6.24
C GLU A 331 7.90 -14.57 7.28
N LYS A 332 6.65 -14.33 6.88
CA LYS A 332 5.51 -14.26 7.80
C LYS A 332 4.73 -15.56 7.88
N ARG A 333 5.27 -16.69 7.40
CA ARG A 333 4.57 -17.98 7.45
C ARG A 333 4.23 -18.37 8.88
N GLU A 334 5.16 -18.19 9.80
CA GLU A 334 4.92 -18.48 11.21
C GLU A 334 3.89 -17.52 11.82
N ALA A 335 3.97 -16.22 11.50
CA ALA A 335 2.95 -15.25 11.90
C ALA A 335 1.56 -15.60 11.33
N TYR A 336 1.48 -16.06 10.07
CA TYR A 336 0.24 -16.56 9.48
C TYR A 336 -0.31 -17.75 10.25
N ASP A 337 0.54 -18.69 10.66
CA ASP A 337 0.11 -19.79 11.52
C ASP A 337 -0.38 -19.30 12.89
N ARG A 338 0.27 -18.30 13.51
CA ARG A 338 -0.11 -17.85 14.86
C ARG A 338 -1.31 -16.91 14.89
N HIS A 339 -1.45 -16.03 13.89
CA HIS A 339 -2.40 -14.90 13.93
C HIS A 339 -3.54 -14.98 12.92
N ALA A 340 -3.43 -15.79 11.85
CA ALA A 340 -4.54 -15.93 10.90
C ALA A 340 -5.70 -16.74 11.51
N ASP A 341 -6.91 -16.50 11.00
CA ASP A 341 -8.08 -17.30 11.37
C ASP A 341 -7.84 -18.79 11.06
N PRO A 342 -7.99 -19.71 12.03
CA PRO A 342 -7.68 -21.12 11.83
C PRO A 342 -8.51 -21.76 10.70
N VAL A 343 -9.79 -21.37 10.56
CA VAL A 343 -10.66 -21.86 9.48
C VAL A 343 -10.18 -21.35 8.13
N LYS A 344 -9.75 -20.09 8.04
CA LYS A 344 -9.14 -19.54 6.82
C LYS A 344 -7.91 -20.33 6.40
N ARG A 345 -7.03 -20.67 7.35
CA ARG A 345 -5.82 -21.46 7.06
C ARG A 345 -6.17 -22.86 6.58
N ASP A 346 -7.13 -23.53 7.23
CA ASP A 346 -7.52 -24.89 6.89
C ASP A 346 -8.16 -24.96 5.48
N LEU A 347 -9.00 -23.99 5.14
CA LEU A 347 -9.54 -23.85 3.79
C LEU A 347 -8.44 -23.58 2.75
N ALA A 348 -7.48 -22.70 3.06
CA ALA A 348 -6.37 -22.42 2.16
C ALA A 348 -5.48 -23.65 1.93
N ARG A 349 -5.22 -24.46 2.97
CA ARG A 349 -4.53 -25.76 2.86
C ARG A 349 -5.32 -26.76 2.03
N ALA A 350 -6.64 -26.83 2.19
CA ALA A 350 -7.49 -27.72 1.39
C ALA A 350 -7.47 -27.34 -0.09
N ILE A 351 -7.53 -26.04 -0.40
CA ILE A 351 -7.42 -25.53 -1.78
C ILE A 351 -6.03 -25.84 -2.36
N LYS A 352 -4.96 -25.60 -1.60
CA LYS A 352 -3.58 -25.93 -2.00
C LYS A 352 -3.43 -27.41 -2.31
N ALA A 353 -3.91 -28.30 -1.44
CA ALA A 353 -3.83 -29.75 -1.65
C ALA A 353 -4.66 -30.23 -2.85
N LEU A 354 -5.81 -29.58 -3.12
CA LEU A 354 -6.65 -29.88 -4.28
C LEU A 354 -5.97 -29.51 -5.60
N ILE A 355 -5.37 -28.31 -5.67
CA ILE A 355 -4.79 -27.77 -6.90
C ILE A 355 -3.38 -28.34 -7.14
N ASP A 356 -2.58 -28.46 -6.07
CA ASP A 356 -1.18 -28.90 -6.12
C ASP A 356 -0.91 -30.05 -5.14
N PRO A 357 -1.42 -31.26 -5.41
CA PRO A 357 -1.22 -32.42 -4.53
C PRO A 357 0.24 -32.86 -4.45
N GLY A 358 1.08 -32.50 -5.44
CA GLY A 358 2.52 -32.79 -5.45
C GLY A 358 3.35 -31.79 -4.64
N ASN A 359 2.75 -30.71 -4.15
CA ASN A 359 3.42 -29.58 -3.50
C ASN A 359 4.62 -29.04 -4.29
N VAL A 360 4.47 -28.90 -5.61
CA VAL A 360 5.55 -28.41 -6.50
C VAL A 360 5.50 -26.90 -6.73
N MET A 361 4.36 -26.25 -6.47
CA MET A 361 4.17 -24.82 -6.67
C MET A 361 4.57 -24.03 -5.42
N ASN A 362 5.74 -23.41 -5.49
CA ASN A 362 6.30 -22.50 -4.49
C ASN A 362 6.27 -23.04 -3.03
N PRO A 363 6.84 -24.23 -2.76
CA PRO A 363 6.70 -24.91 -1.47
C PRO A 363 7.36 -24.16 -0.31
N GLY A 364 6.85 -24.42 0.89
CA GLY A 364 7.29 -23.86 2.15
C GLY A 364 6.78 -22.44 2.42
N LYS A 365 5.86 -21.90 1.61
CA LYS A 365 5.37 -20.51 1.69
C LYS A 365 3.86 -20.47 1.85
N VAL A 366 3.36 -19.44 2.54
CA VAL A 366 1.94 -19.22 2.86
C VAL A 366 1.30 -20.34 3.70
N VAL A 367 1.02 -21.51 3.12
CA VAL A 367 0.25 -22.61 3.75
C VAL A 367 0.87 -24.00 3.63
N GLY A 368 1.97 -24.19 2.89
CA GLY A 368 2.61 -25.49 2.68
C GLY A 368 3.97 -25.41 2.02
#